data_AF-A0A4P9TDH1-F1
#
_entry.id   AF-A0A4P9TDH1-F1
#
_cell.length_a   1.000
_cell.length_b   1.000
_cell.length_c   1.000
_cell.angle_alpha   90.00
_cell.angle_beta   90.00
_cell.angle_gamma   90.00
#
_symmetry.space_group_name_H-M   'P 1'
#
loop_
_entity.id
_entity.type
_entity.pdbx_description
1 polymer ?
#
loop_
_entity_poly.entity_id
_entity_poly.type
_entity_poly.pdbx_seq_one_letter_code
_entity_poly.pdbx_strand_id
1 'polypeptide(L)' 'MKKQELIHLHGLLAEVSNQCAAWEDCQIDLEEYESRGIRPTSIHKSKTDHKAAVFALAGGITKNMREGEQEAVAATAD' A
#
# COMPACT_ATOMS: atom_id res chain seq x y z
N MET A 1 -12.48 -6.92 8.23
CA MET A 1 -12.85 -5.66 7.54
C MET A 1 -14.08 -5.85 6.67
N LYS A 2 -15.04 -4.91 6.73
CA LYS A 2 -16.21 -4.78 5.85
C LYS A 2 -15.80 -4.21 4.47
N LYS A 3 -16.67 -4.30 3.46
CA LYS A 3 -16.36 -3.79 2.10
C LYS A 3 -16.10 -2.28 2.09
N GLN A 4 -16.91 -1.51 2.81
CA GLN A 4 -16.75 -0.05 2.91
C GLN A 4 -15.43 0.34 3.59
N GLU A 5 -15.02 -0.35 4.65
CA GLU A 5 -13.71 -0.15 5.29
C GLU A 5 -12.55 -0.40 4.31
N LEU A 6 -12.66 -1.41 3.44
CA LEU A 6 -11.65 -1.67 2.41
C LEU A 6 -11.64 -0.62 1.30
N ILE A 7 -12.80 -0.10 0.88
CA ILE A 7 -12.87 0.97 -0.11
C ILE A 7 -12.23 2.25 0.45
N HIS A 8 -12.56 2.62 1.70
CA HIS A 8 -11.95 3.79 2.34
C HIS A 8 -10.44 3.64 2.52
N LEU A 9 -9.98 2.47 2.99
CA LEU A 9 -8.55 2.22 3.13
C LEU A 9 -7.83 2.26 1.77
N HIS A 10 -8.42 1.68 0.72
CA HIS A 10 -7.88 1.77 -0.64
C HIS A 10 -7.77 3.23 -1.07
N GLY A 11 -8.82 4.04 -0.89
CA GLY A 11 -8.78 5.48 -1.18
C GLY A 11 -7.66 6.21 -0.44
N LEU A 12 -7.50 5.95 0.85
CA LEU A 12 -6.44 6.58 1.65
C LEU A 12 -5.04 6.18 1.16
N LEU A 13 -4.79 4.90 0.88
CA LEU A 13 -3.49 4.45 0.38
C LEU A 13 -3.18 4.97 -1.02
N ALA A 14 -4.19 5.12 -1.88
CA ALA A 14 -4.01 5.76 -3.18
C ALA A 14 -3.58 7.23 -3.03
N GLU A 15 -4.14 7.96 -2.05
CA GLU A 15 -3.72 9.32 -1.76
C GLU A 15 -2.29 9.37 -1.19
N VAL A 16 -1.94 8.46 -0.29
CA VAL A 16 -0.56 8.32 0.20
C VAL A 16 0.41 8.07 -0.94
N SER A 17 0.07 7.20 -1.91
CA SER A 17 0.93 6.97 -3.07
C SER A 17 1.10 8.22 -3.95
N ASN A 18 0.03 9.01 -4.14
CA ASN A 18 0.12 10.28 -4.87
C ASN A 18 1.07 11.25 -4.15
N GLN A 19 0.99 11.30 -2.82
CA GLN A 19 1.84 12.16 -2.01
C GLN A 19 3.31 11.72 -2.04
N CYS A 20 3.58 10.41 -2.00
CA CYS A 20 4.92 9.87 -2.21
C CYS A 20 5.49 10.31 -3.57
N ALA A 21 4.72 10.15 -4.65
CA ALA A 21 5.16 10.55 -5.99
C ALA A 21 5.42 12.06 -6.13
N ALA A 22 4.81 12.90 -5.27
CA ALA A 22 5.05 14.34 -5.24
C ALA A 22 6.35 14.74 -4.50
N TRP A 23 6.97 13.84 -3.74
CA TRP A 23 8.25 14.08 -3.08
C TRP A 23 9.41 13.66 -3.99
N GLU A 24 10.37 14.56 -4.21
CA GLU A 24 11.51 14.33 -5.12
C GLU A 24 12.33 13.08 -4.76
N ASP A 25 12.46 12.78 -3.46
CA ASP A 25 13.25 11.65 -2.95
C ASP A 25 12.42 10.36 -2.71
N CYS A 26 11.14 10.33 -3.06
CA CYS A 26 10.27 9.19 -2.78
C CYS A 26 9.81 8.50 -4.08
N GLN A 27 10.66 7.62 -4.59
CA GLN A 27 10.29 6.73 -5.69
C GLN A 27 9.63 5.48 -5.11
N ILE A 28 8.38 5.21 -5.49
CA ILE A 28 7.64 4.00 -5.14
C ILE A 28 7.28 3.21 -6.41
N ASP A 29 7.39 1.89 -6.33
CA ASP A 29 7.06 0.97 -7.41
C ASP A 29 5.64 0.43 -7.21
N LEU A 30 4.73 0.79 -8.11
CA LEU A 30 3.30 0.44 -8.07
C LEU A 30 2.85 -0.41 -9.27
N GLU A 31 3.78 -1.03 -9.99
CA GLU A 31 3.42 -1.83 -11.18
C GLU A 31 2.41 -2.94 -10.85
N GLU A 32 2.59 -3.64 -9.72
CA GLU A 32 1.65 -4.67 -9.27
C GLU A 32 0.25 -4.09 -9.04
N TYR A 33 0.15 -2.89 -8.46
CA TYR A 33 -1.14 -2.24 -8.22
C TYR A 33 -1.81 -1.80 -9.52
N GLU A 34 -1.08 -1.13 -10.42
CA GLU A 34 -1.64 -0.65 -11.69
C GLU A 34 -2.07 -1.80 -12.60
N SER A 35 -1.34 -2.93 -12.61
CA SER A 35 -1.69 -4.12 -13.39
C SER A 35 -3.05 -4.72 -13.04
N ARG A 36 -3.56 -4.46 -11.83
CA ARG A 36 -4.87 -4.96 -11.36
C ARG A 36 -6.03 -4.17 -11.94
N GLY A 37 -5.82 -2.92 -12.36
CA GLY A 37 -6.88 -2.07 -12.94
C GLY A 37 -8.06 -1.79 -11.99
N ILE A 38 -7.84 -1.86 -10.68
CA ILE A 38 -8.85 -1.58 -9.65
C ILE A 38 -8.52 -0.25 -9.00
N ARG A 39 -9.44 0.72 -9.07
CA ARG A 39 -9.29 2.02 -8.41
C ARG A 39 -10.22 2.14 -7.19
N PRO A 40 -9.99 3.08 -6.27
CA PRO A 40 -10.91 3.31 -5.15
C PRO A 40 -12.35 3.59 -5.61
N THR A 41 -12.51 4.26 -6.75
CA THR A 41 -13.80 4.58 -7.39
C THR A 41 -14.49 3.37 -8.02
N SER A 42 -13.81 2.23 -8.14
CA SER A 42 -14.36 0.98 -8.70
C SER A 42 -15.29 0.26 -7.71
N ILE A 43 -16.23 0.96 -7.07
CA ILE A 43 -17.06 0.48 -5.95
C ILE A 43 -17.90 -0.77 -6.26
N HIS A 44 -18.15 -1.04 -7.54
CA HIS A 44 -18.87 -2.22 -8.02
C HIS A 44 -18.03 -3.50 -7.95
N LYS A 45 -16.69 -3.39 -7.82
CA LYS A 45 -15.76 -4.53 -7.72
C LYS A 45 -15.91 -5.28 -6.40
N SER A 46 -15.35 -6.49 -6.37
CA SER A 46 -15.51 -7.39 -5.24
C SER A 46 -14.75 -6.88 -4.01
N LYS A 47 -15.14 -7.34 -2.82
CA LYS A 47 -14.38 -7.10 -1.59
C LYS A 47 -12.93 -7.61 -1.72
N THR A 48 -12.74 -8.75 -2.37
CA THR A 48 -11.43 -9.37 -2.58
C THR A 48 -10.57 -8.54 -3.53
N ASP A 49 -11.17 -7.91 -4.55
CA ASP A 49 -10.47 -7.04 -5.49
C ASP A 49 -9.90 -5.82 -4.78
N HIS A 50 -10.72 -5.14 -3.97
CA HIS A 50 -10.24 -4.00 -3.16
C HIS A 50 -9.18 -4.43 -2.14
N LYS A 51 -9.29 -5.63 -1.55
CA LYS A 51 -8.28 -6.15 -0.63
C LYS A 51 -6.95 -6.40 -1.33
N ALA A 52 -6.98 -6.98 -2.54
CA ALA A 52 -5.78 -7.23 -3.32
C ALA A 52 -5.09 -5.92 -3.75
N ALA A 53 -5.88 -4.92 -4.15
CA ALA A 53 -5.37 -3.58 -4.45
C ALA A 53 -4.72 -2.90 -3.23
N VAL A 54 -5.34 -3.00 -2.04
CA VAL A 54 -4.77 -2.51 -0.78
C VAL A 54 -3.41 -3.16 -0.49
N PHE A 55 -3.28 -4.48 -0.70
CA PHE A 55 -2.00 -5.15 -0.47
C PHE A 55 -0.91 -4.70 -1.46
N ALA A 56 -1.26 -4.57 -2.74
CA ALA A 56 -0.32 -4.11 -3.76
C ALA A 56 0.15 -2.67 -3.47
N LEU A 57 -0.75 -1.77 -3.09
CA LEU A 57 -0.40 -0.40 -2.68
C LEU A 57 0.50 -0.37 -1.46
N ALA A 58 0.11 -1.06 -0.38
CA ALA A 58 0.91 -1.09 0.86
C ALA A 58 2.31 -1.70 0.61
N GLY A 59 2.38 -2.76 -0.20
CA GLY A 59 3.64 -3.38 -0.61
C GLY A 59 4.53 -2.40 -1.38
N GLY A 60 3.99 -1.74 -2.41
CA GLY A 60 4.76 -0.78 -3.21
C GLY A 60 5.23 0.45 -2.43
N ILE A 61 4.39 0.99 -1.54
CA ILE A 61 4.74 2.12 -0.66
C ILE A 61 5.87 1.74 0.31
N THR A 62 5.83 0.54 0.88
CA THR A 62 6.77 0.12 1.95
C THR A 62 8.03 -0.58 1.44
N LYS A 63 8.08 -0.98 0.16
CA LYS A 63 9.19 -1.74 -0.45
C LYS A 63 10.56 -1.11 -0.19
N ASN A 64 10.69 0.19 -0.43
CA ASN A 64 11.96 0.92 -0.31
C ASN A 64 12.22 1.42 1.13
N MET A 65 11.21 1.44 1.99
CA MET A 65 11.39 1.81 3.41
C MET A 65 12.12 0.72 4.20
N ARG A 66 12.01 -0.53 3.75
CA ARG A 66 12.58 -1.70 4.43
C ARG A 66 14.11 -1.81 4.29
N GLU A 67 14.72 -1.04 3.39
CA GLU A 67 16.17 -1.03 3.17
C GLU A 67 16.92 -0.18 4.23
N GLY A 68 16.21 0.57 5.09
CA GLY A 68 16.80 1.44 6.11
C GLY A 68 16.79 0.93 7.56
N GLU A 69 16.06 -0.14 7.90
CA GLU A 69 15.94 -0.62 9.28
C GLU A 69 15.82 -2.15 9.37
N GLN A 70 16.96 -2.84 9.53
CA GLN A 70 17.04 -4.11 10.24
C GLN A 70 18.38 -4.22 10.97
N GLU A 71 18.60 -3.41 12.00
CA GLU A 71 19.42 -3.87 13.11
C GLU A 71 18.47 -4.61 14.06
N ALA A 72 18.39 -5.94 13.91
CA ALA A 72 17.63 -6.77 14.81
C ALA A 72 18.28 -6.69 16.20
N VAL A 73 17.74 -5.86 17.08
CA VAL A 73 18.15 -5.83 18.48
C VAL A 73 17.79 -7.20 19.07
N ALA A 74 18.81 -8.00 19.35
CA ALA A 74 18.64 -9.29 20.01
C ALA A 74 17.90 -9.06 21.33
N ALA A 75 16.85 -9.82 21.59
CA ALA A 75 16.20 -9.82 22.89
C ALA A 75 17.20 -10.38 23.92
N THR A 76 17.89 -9.51 24.65
CA THR A 76 18.65 -9.92 25.84
C THR A 76 17.64 -10.12 26.96
N ALA A 77 17.33 -11.38 27.27
CA ALA A 77 16.65 -11.74 28.49
C ALA A 77 17.67 -11.81 29.63
N ASP A 78 17.41 -11.07 30.72
CA ASP A 78 17.96 -11.32 32.06
C ASP A 78 16.82 -11.88 32.92
#